data_AF-A0A0N4XCM2-F1
#
_entry.id   AF-A0A0N4XCM2-F1
#
_cell.length_a   1.000
_cell.length_b   1.000
_cell.length_c   1.000
_cell.angle_alpha   90.00
_cell.angle_beta   90.00
_cell.angle_gamma   90.00
#
_symmetry.space_group_name_H-M   'P 1'
#
loop_
_entity.id
_entity.type
_entity.pdbx_description
1 polymer ?
#
loop_
_entity_poly.entity_id
_entity_poly.type
_entity_poly.pdbx_seq_one_letter_code
_entity_poly.pdbx_strand_id
1 'polypeptide(L)'
;MAMLHQLGRRYPSLTRVWQIATSSEGRPMYAIKIGSPSNSSKPILWIDGGIHAREWISHSAALYIIWQRKESAIGLASVFG
;
A
#
# COMPACT_ATOMS: atom_id res chain seq x y z
N MET A 1 8.61 2.15 7.68
CA MET A 1 8.48 3.06 6.52
C MET A 1 9.31 2.63 5.30
N ALA A 2 10.47 1.98 5.45
CA ALA A 2 11.31 1.55 4.32
C ALA A 2 10.58 0.67 3.28
N MET A 3 9.71 -0.26 3.71
CA MET A 3 8.99 -1.18 2.82
C MET A 3 8.07 -0.45 1.83
N LEU A 4 7.24 0.49 2.29
CA LEU A 4 6.31 1.21 1.40
C LEU A 4 7.08 1.99 0.31
N HIS A 5 8.13 2.72 0.70
CA HIS A 5 8.97 3.44 -0.24
C HIS A 5 9.79 2.52 -1.17
N GLN A 6 10.14 1.31 -0.73
CA GLN A 6 10.75 0.31 -1.61
C GLN A 6 9.76 -0.19 -2.66
N LEU A 7 8.52 -0.51 -2.26
CA LEU A 7 7.45 -0.91 -3.19
C LEU A 7 7.13 0.21 -4.19
N GLY A 8 6.99 1.44 -3.71
CA GLY A 8 6.78 2.64 -4.53
C GLY A 8 7.86 2.82 -5.61
N ARG A 9 9.12 2.59 -5.25
CA ARG A 9 10.25 2.69 -6.19
C ARG A 9 10.33 1.52 -7.16
N ARG A 10 9.96 0.31 -6.73
CA ARG A 10 10.09 -0.89 -7.55
C ARG A 10 8.94 -1.09 -8.53
N TYR A 11 7.75 -0.60 -8.22
CA TYR A 11 6.56 -0.72 -9.07
C TYR A 11 5.85 0.64 -9.27
N PRO A 12 6.52 1.64 -9.87
CA PRO A 12 5.98 3.01 -9.96
C PRO A 12 4.73 3.11 -10.85
N SER A 13 4.54 2.17 -11.79
CA SER A 13 3.35 2.10 -12.66
C SER A 13 2.11 1.54 -11.96
N LEU A 14 2.29 0.86 -10.82
CA LEU A 14 1.22 0.17 -10.09
C LEU A 14 1.02 0.71 -8.67
N THR A 15 2.00 1.43 -8.13
CA THR A 15 1.98 1.88 -6.74
C THR A 15 2.20 3.36 -6.62
N ARG A 16 1.49 3.99 -5.68
CA ARG A 16 1.70 5.39 -5.30
C ARG A 16 1.79 5.48 -3.80
N VAL A 17 2.86 6.10 -3.29
CA VAL A 17 3.07 6.34 -1.86
C VAL A 17 3.02 7.84 -1.63
N TRP A 18 2.25 8.28 -0.64
CA TRP A 18 2.19 9.69 -0.24
C TRP A 18 1.94 9.82 1.25
N GLN A 19 2.33 10.97 1.81
CA GLN A 19 2.02 11.32 3.18
C GLN A 19 0.56 11.76 3.26
N ILE A 20 -0.20 11.10 4.13
CA ILE A 20 -1.63 11.36 4.35
C ILE A 20 -1.81 12.27 5.57
N ALA A 21 -0.94 12.14 6.57
CA ALA A 21 -1.05 12.88 7.82
C ALA A 21 0.31 13.00 8.53
N THR A 22 0.29 13.72 9.65
CA THR A 22 1.38 13.83 10.62
C THR A 22 0.81 13.51 11.99
N SER A 23 1.50 12.67 12.77
CA SER A 23 1.06 12.31 14.13
C SER A 23 1.22 13.47 15.11
N SER A 24 0.65 13.34 16.31
CA SER A 24 0.82 14.30 17.42
C SER A 24 2.29 14.49 17.83
N GLU A 25 3.12 13.46 17.67
CA GLU A 25 4.58 13.52 17.91
C GLU A 25 5.38 14.03 16.70
N GLY A 26 4.72 14.50 15.64
CA GLY A 26 5.39 15.01 14.44
C GLY A 26 5.89 13.93 13.48
N ARG A 27 5.43 12.68 13.61
CA ARG A 27 5.87 11.59 12.73
C ARG A 27 5.01 11.54 11.46
N PRO A 28 5.60 11.41 10.26
CA PRO A 28 4.82 11.30 9.03
C PRO A 28 4.08 9.96 8.95
N MET A 29 2.81 10.02 8.51
CA MET A 29 1.98 8.85 8.24
C MET A 29 1.78 8.71 6.74
N TYR A 30 2.08 7.52 6.20
CA TYR A 30 2.06 7.25 4.77
C TYR A 30 0.94 6.27 4.40
N ALA A 31 0.36 6.50 3.22
CA ALA A 31 -0.53 5.56 2.55
C ALA A 31 0.15 5.01 1.30
N ILE A 32 -0.26 3.80 0.90
CA ILE A 32 0.08 3.21 -0.39
C ILE A 32 -1.21 2.86 -1.15
N LYS A 33 -1.30 3.33 -2.39
CA LYS A 33 -2.32 2.87 -3.35
C LYS A 33 -1.66 1.82 -4.24
N ILE A 34 -2.32 0.68 -4.42
CA ILE A 34 -1.90 -0.40 -5.32
C ILE A 34 -2.99 -0.60 -6.37
N GLY A 35 -2.64 -0.48 -7.63
CA GLY A 35 -3.53 -0.70 -8.77
C GLY A 35 -3.13 0.12 -9.99
N SER A 36 -3.49 -0.36 -11.18
CA SER A 36 -3.15 0.30 -12.43
C SER A 36 -3.90 1.63 -12.62
N PRO A 37 -3.23 2.66 -13.15
CA PRO A 37 -3.85 3.91 -13.57
C PRO A 37 -5.07 3.63 -14.46
N SER A 38 -6.10 4.46 -14.31
CA SER A 38 -7.32 4.38 -15.12
C SER A 38 -7.94 5.75 -15.20
N ASN A 39 -8.48 6.07 -16.37
CA ASN A 39 -9.27 7.30 -16.57
C ASN A 39 -10.73 7.10 -16.15
N SER A 40 -11.15 5.87 -15.86
CA SER A 40 -12.47 5.55 -15.31
C SER A 40 -12.45 5.44 -13.79
N SER A 41 -13.58 5.72 -13.16
CA SER A 41 -13.80 5.47 -11.73
C SER A 41 -13.70 3.96 -11.46
N LYS A 42 -12.77 3.59 -10.57
CA LYS A 42 -12.61 2.21 -10.09
C LYS A 42 -13.07 2.16 -8.63
N PRO A 43 -13.76 1.09 -8.20
CA PRO A 43 -14.07 0.91 -6.78
C PRO A 43 -12.78 0.86 -5.97
N ILE A 44 -12.80 1.47 -4.78
CA ILE A 44 -11.65 1.55 -3.89
C ILE A 44 -11.96 0.78 -2.61
N LEU A 45 -11.05 -0.13 -2.23
CA LEU A 45 -11.03 -0.75 -0.91
C LEU A 45 -9.99 -0.01 -0.05
N TRP A 46 -10.44 0.61 1.02
CA TRP A 46 -9.56 1.21 2.02
C TRP A 46 -9.31 0.24 3.16
N ILE A 47 -8.06 0.08 3.56
CA ILE A 47 -7.64 -0.77 4.67
C ILE A 47 -6.69 0.05 5.52
N ASP A 48 -7.02 0.19 6.80
CA ASP A 48 -6.09 0.65 7.82
C ASP A 48 -5.90 -0.44 8.87
N GLY A 49 -4.86 -0.26 9.68
CA GLY A 49 -4.56 -1.15 10.79
C GLY A 49 -3.67 -0.44 11.78
N GLY A 50 -3.76 -0.84 13.05
CA GLY A 50 -2.89 -0.32 14.10
C GLY A 50 -3.32 0.99 14.76
N ILE A 51 -4.61 1.35 14.63
CA ILE A 51 -5.18 2.51 15.35
C ILE A 51 -5.04 2.33 16.87
N HIS A 52 -5.21 1.10 17.37
CA HIS A 52 -4.84 0.76 18.74
C HIS A 52 -3.43 0.19 18.80
N ALA A 53 -2.56 0.83 19.58
CA ALA A 53 -1.14 0.48 19.69
C ALA A 53 -0.85 -0.97 20.14
N ARG A 54 -1.82 -1.66 20.76
CA ARG A 54 -1.69 -3.03 21.27
C ARG A 54 -2.20 -4.11 20.31
N GLU A 55 -2.82 -3.73 19.20
CA GLU A 55 -3.35 -4.66 18.19
C GLU A 55 -2.27 -4.98 17.15
N TRP A 56 -1.15 -5.56 17.59
CA TRP A 56 0.03 -5.77 16.74
C TRP A 56 -0.25 -6.65 15.52
N ILE A 57 -1.21 -7.58 15.63
CA ILE A 57 -1.60 -8.43 14.51
C ILE A 57 -2.23 -7.63 13.36
N SER A 58 -2.89 -6.50 13.64
CA SER A 58 -3.52 -5.64 12.62
C SER A 58 -2.47 -5.02 11.70
N HIS A 59 -1.35 -4.56 12.27
CA HIS A 59 -0.22 -4.04 11.50
C HIS A 59 0.36 -5.12 10.58
N SER A 60 0.59 -6.32 11.11
CA SER A 60 1.14 -7.45 10.34
C SER A 60 0.19 -7.89 9.22
N ALA A 61 -1.13 -7.92 9.48
CA ALA A 61 -2.14 -8.27 8.49
C ALA A 61 -2.20 -7.24 7.35
N ALA A 62 -2.14 -5.95 7.65
CA ALA A 62 -2.11 -4.89 6.65
C ALA A 62 -0.87 -5.01 5.73
N LEU A 63 0.31 -5.27 6.31
CA LEU A 63 1.55 -5.50 5.55
C LEU A 63 1.47 -6.76 4.69
N TYR A 64 0.88 -7.84 5.21
CA TYR A 64 0.68 -9.08 4.46
C TYR A 64 -0.26 -8.89 3.26
N ILE A 65 -1.35 -8.14 3.42
CA ILE A 65 -2.26 -7.82 2.31
C ILE A 65 -1.52 -7.02 1.22
N ILE A 66 -0.72 -6.03 1.61
CA ILE A 66 0.12 -5.26 0.68
C ILE A 66 1.07 -6.18 -0.08
N TRP A 67 1.74 -7.10 0.63
CA TRP A 67 2.66 -8.07 0.05
C TRP A 67 1.97 -9.01 -0.95
N GLN A 68 0.84 -9.60 -0.58
CA GLN A 68 0.08 -10.50 -1.46
C GLN A 68 -0.41 -9.79 -2.72
N ARG A 69 -0.85 -8.52 -2.59
CA ARG A 69 -1.30 -7.73 -3.74
C ARG A 69 -0.15 -7.40 -4.70
N LYS A 70 1.08 -7.26 -4.22
CA LYS A 70 2.28 -7.16 -5.08
C LYS A 70 2.41 -8.40 -5.96
N GLU A 71 2.26 -9.60 -5.41
CA GLU A 71 2.45 -10.85 -6.18
C GLU A 71 1.39 -11.00 -7.27
N SER A 72 0.12 -10.73 -6.95
CA SER A 72 -0.95 -10.82 -7.95
C SER A 72 -0.81 -9.79 -9.07
N ALA A 73 -0.35 -8.57 -8.75
CA ALA A 73 -0.19 -7.51 -9.76
C ALA A 73 0.97 -7.77 -10.73
N ILE A 74 2.03 -8.45 -10.27
CA ILE A 74 3.17 -8.85 -11.11
C ILE A 74 2.83 -10.09 -11.94
N GLY A 75 2.15 -11.08 -11.35
CA GLY A 75 1.74 -12.28 -12.07
C GLY A 75 0.85 -11.99 -13.28
N LEU A 76 -0.01 -10.97 -13.19
CA LEU A 76 -0.81 -10.52 -14.33
C LEU A 76 0.04 -9.82 -15.39
N ALA A 77 1.05 -9.03 -15.00
CA ALA A 77 1.94 -8.37 -15.95
C ALA A 77 2.86 -9.34 -16.71
N SER A 78 3.23 -10.49 -16.12
CA SER A 78 4.06 -11.52 -16.76
C SER A 78 3.29 -12.50 -17.64
N VAL A 79 1.96 -12.58 -17.51
CA VAL A 79 1.11 -13.51 -18.30
C VAL A 79 0.58 -12.86 -19.58
N PHE A 80 0.51 -11.52 -19.62
CA PHE A 80 0.06 -10.76 -20.79
C PHE A 80 1.19 -9.96 -21.46
N GLY A 81 2.44 -10.33 -21.19
CA GLY A 81 3.64 -9.79 -21.85
C GLY A 81 4.09 -10.64 -23.02
#